data_AF-A0A2V7UPI4-F1
#
_entry.id   AF-A0A2V7UPI4-F1
#
_cell.length_a   1.000
_cell.length_b   1.000
_cell.length_c   1.000
_cell.angle_alpha   90.00
_cell.angle_beta   90.00
_cell.angle_gamma   90.00
#
_symmetry.space_group_name_H-M   'P 1'
#
loop_
_entity.id
_entity.type
_entity.pdbx_description
1 polymer ?
#
loop_
_entity_poly.entity_id
_entity_poly.type
_entity_poly.pdbx_seq_one_letter_code
_entity_poly.pdbx_strand_id
1 'polypeptide(L)'
;MDATGNPYRIYRVTWIILLIITVAMLASESFHLPRIFLIVFLLAFMMVKASMIGGNFMHLRYERPSLAVMVAAGILVTSLILYSFISREFRHIVERLSN
;
A
#
# COMPACT_ATOMS: atom_id res chain seq x y z
N MET A 1 4.02 -32.87 17.31
CA MET A 1 4.52 -32.07 16.16
C MET A 1 3.64 -32.43 14.99
N ASP A 2 2.56 -31.67 14.79
CA ASP A 2 1.47 -32.06 13.92
C ASP A 2 1.25 -30.89 12.97
N ALA A 3 1.71 -31.09 11.74
CA ALA A 3 1.82 -30.12 10.67
C ALA A 3 0.45 -29.78 10.04
N THR A 4 -0.56 -29.43 10.84
CA THR A 4 -1.82 -28.87 10.35
C THR A 4 -1.65 -27.37 10.11
N GLY A 5 -0.73 -27.00 9.23
CA GLY A 5 -0.59 -25.64 8.73
C GLY A 5 -1.76 -25.30 7.82
N ASN A 6 -2.94 -25.07 8.41
CA ASN A 6 -4.16 -24.76 7.67
C ASN A 6 -3.94 -23.46 6.86
N PRO A 7 -3.91 -23.50 5.51
CA PRO A 7 -3.71 -22.32 4.67
C PRO A 7 -4.70 -21.20 5.01
N TYR A 8 -5.90 -21.58 5.44
CA TYR A 8 -6.97 -20.69 5.88
C TYR A 8 -6.58 -19.77 7.05
N ARG A 9 -5.66 -20.21 7.92
CA ARG A 9 -5.13 -19.40 9.01
C ARG A 9 -4.30 -18.23 8.49
N ILE A 10 -3.49 -18.46 7.45
CA ILE A 10 -2.66 -17.41 6.84
C ILE A 10 -3.57 -16.39 6.15
N TYR A 11 -4.55 -16.83 5.36
CA TYR A 11 -5.52 -15.92 4.73
C TYR A 11 -6.28 -15.06 5.75
N ARG A 12 -6.74 -15.66 6.85
CA ARG A 12 -7.47 -14.94 7.91
C ARG A 12 -6.59 -13.90 8.60
N VAL A 13 -5.33 -14.23 8.88
CA VAL A 13 -4.37 -13.29 9.48
C VAL A 13 -4.06 -12.14 8.51
N THR A 14 -3.79 -12.43 7.23
CA THR A 14 -3.55 -11.40 6.22
C THR A 14 -4.75 -10.46 6.08
N TRP A 15 -5.97 -11.00 6.11
CA TRP A 15 -7.18 -10.20 6.04
C TRP A 15 -7.34 -9.24 7.23
N ILE A 16 -7.11 -9.73 8.45
CA ILE A 16 -7.12 -8.88 9.66
C ILE A 16 -6.06 -7.78 9.57
N ILE A 17 -4.84 -8.10 9.11
CA ILE A 17 -3.77 -7.10 8.95
C ILE A 17 -4.16 -6.04 7.90
N LEU A 18 -4.73 -6.42 6.75
CA LEU A 18 -5.21 -5.47 5.74
C LEU A 18 -6.28 -4.53 6.32
N LEU A 19 -7.17 -5.07 7.14
CA LEU A 19 -8.20 -4.29 7.81
C LEU A 19 -7.60 -3.29 8.79
N ILE A 20 -6.67 -3.73 9.65
CA ILE A 20 -5.94 -2.85 10.58
C ILE A 20 -5.22 -1.74 9.84
N ILE A 21 -4.51 -2.05 8.74
CA ILE A 21 -3.84 -1.03 7.94
C ILE A 21 -4.86 0.00 7.41
N THR A 22 -6.02 -0.46 6.96
CA THR A 22 -7.07 0.43 6.45
C THR A 22 -7.60 1.37 7.54
N VAL A 23 -7.85 0.83 8.74
CA VAL A 23 -8.25 1.66 9.89
C VAL A 23 -7.15 2.65 10.26
N ALA A 24 -5.89 2.24 10.25
CA ALA A 24 -4.76 3.13 10.55
C ALA A 24 -4.64 4.27 9.53
N MET A 25 -4.82 3.99 8.24
CA MET A 25 -4.88 5.02 7.19
C MET A 25 -6.02 6.00 7.45
N LEU A 26 -7.22 5.51 7.74
CA LEU A 26 -8.38 6.37 8.00
C LEU A 26 -8.20 7.21 9.28
N ALA A 27 -7.63 6.62 10.32
CA ALA A 27 -7.30 7.33 11.55
C ALA A 27 -6.25 8.42 11.29
N SER A 28 -5.24 8.14 10.45
CA SER A 28 -4.19 9.11 10.11
C SER A 28 -4.72 10.37 9.42
N GLU A 29 -5.83 10.28 8.68
CA GLU A 29 -6.55 11.43 8.10
C GLU A 29 -7.27 12.26 9.16
N SER A 30 -7.70 11.63 10.26
CA SER A 30 -8.39 12.32 11.37
C SER A 30 -7.40 13.10 12.24
N PHE A 31 -6.15 12.66 12.29
CA PHE A 31 -5.07 13.42 12.90
C PHE A 31 -4.59 14.47 11.89
N HIS A 32 -4.62 15.76 12.26
CA HIS A 32 -4.20 16.87 11.41
C HIS A 32 -2.65 16.88 11.24
N LEU A 33 -2.11 15.83 10.65
CA LEU A 33 -0.69 15.64 10.41
C LEU A 33 -0.21 16.54 9.26
N PRO A 34 1.09 16.89 9.25
CA PRO A 34 1.70 17.58 8.11
C PRO A 34 1.42 16.82 6.81
N ARG A 35 0.86 17.52 5.81
CA ARG A 35 0.32 16.90 4.58
C ARG A 35 1.31 16.01 3.84
N ILE A 36 2.58 16.40 3.79
CA ILE A 36 3.66 15.61 3.17
C ILE A 36 3.86 14.28 3.90
N PHE A 37 3.83 14.31 5.24
CA PHE A 37 3.94 13.09 6.05
C PHE A 37 2.76 12.16 5.78
N LEU A 38 1.55 12.71 5.71
CA LEU A 38 0.33 11.96 5.40
C LEU A 38 0.41 11.30 4.00
N ILE A 39 0.85 12.04 2.97
CA ILE A 39 1.00 11.51 1.61
C ILE A 39 1.99 10.33 1.57
N VAL A 40 3.17 10.48 2.18
CA VAL A 40 4.19 9.43 2.23
C VAL A 40 3.69 8.22 3.03
N PHE A 41 3.03 8.47 4.16
CA PHE A 41 2.44 7.44 5.01
C PHE A 41 1.40 6.60 4.25
N LEU A 42 0.43 7.25 3.60
CA LEU A 42 -0.60 6.57 2.82
C LEU A 42 -0.01 5.76 1.67
N LEU A 43 0.94 6.33 0.92
CA LEU A 43 1.61 5.63 -0.18
C LEU A 43 2.37 4.39 0.31
N ALA A 44 3.10 4.51 1.42
CA ALA A 44 3.82 3.38 2.01
C ALA A 44 2.87 2.25 2.40
N PHE A 45 1.77 2.58 3.09
CA PHE A 45 0.78 1.57 3.48
C PHE A 45 0.01 1.01 2.28
N MET A 46 -0.21 1.78 1.21
CA MET A 46 -0.78 1.25 -0.05
C MET A 46 0.15 0.23 -0.71
N MET A 47 1.46 0.50 -0.75
CA MET A 47 2.44 -0.47 -1.24
C MET A 47 2.44 -1.75 -0.40
N VAL A 48 2.43 -1.63 0.94
CA VAL A 48 2.38 -2.80 1.84
C VAL A 48 1.14 -3.66 1.56
N LYS A 49 -0.04 -3.05 1.43
CA LYS A 49 -1.26 -3.79 1.07
C LYS A 49 -1.13 -4.49 -0.27
N ALA A 50 -0.64 -3.79 -1.29
CA ALA A 50 -0.47 -4.35 -2.63
C ALA A 50 0.50 -5.55 -2.62
N SER A 51 1.61 -5.45 -1.88
CA SER A 51 2.55 -6.57 -1.68
C SER A 51 1.93 -7.75 -0.93
N MET A 52 1.14 -7.49 0.13
CA MET A 52 0.42 -8.54 0.87
C MET A 52 -0.62 -9.25 0.00
N ILE A 53 -1.35 -8.51 -0.83
CA ILE A 53 -2.35 -9.06 -1.74
C ILE A 53 -1.67 -9.87 -2.85
N GLY A 54 -0.63 -9.32 -3.47
CA GLY A 54 0.15 -10.02 -4.49
C GLY A 54 0.80 -11.30 -3.95
N GLY A 55 1.47 -11.23 -2.80
CA GLY A 55 2.20 -12.36 -2.23
C GLY A 55 1.29 -13.46 -1.67
N ASN A 56 0.18 -13.09 -1.02
CA ASN A 56 -0.64 -14.04 -0.26
C ASN A 56 -1.92 -14.47 -0.99
N PHE A 57 -2.54 -13.60 -1.79
CA PHE A 57 -3.82 -13.88 -2.46
C PHE A 57 -3.66 -14.21 -3.94
N MET A 58 -2.70 -13.62 -4.65
CA MET A 58 -2.48 -13.92 -6.08
C MET A 58 -1.63 -15.16 -6.33
N HIS A 59 -1.30 -15.95 -5.31
CA HIS A 59 -0.48 -17.17 -5.42
C HIS A 59 0.87 -16.98 -6.15
N LEU A 60 1.34 -15.73 -6.29
CA LEU A 60 2.59 -15.36 -6.97
C LEU A 60 3.81 -16.08 -6.39
N ARG A 61 3.74 -16.48 -5.10
CA ARG A 61 4.76 -17.29 -4.42
C ARG A 61 5.00 -18.65 -5.09
N TYR A 62 4.00 -19.21 -5.77
CA TYR A 62 4.06 -20.52 -6.45
C TYR A 62 4.12 -20.39 -7.98
N GLU A 63 4.02 -19.16 -8.50
CA GLU A 63 4.07 -18.85 -9.93
C GLU A 63 5.46 -18.34 -10.35
N ARG A 64 5.66 -18.12 -11.65
CA ARG A 64 6.95 -17.71 -12.21
C ARG A 64 7.45 -16.41 -11.55
N PRO A 65 8.73 -16.31 -11.16
CA PRO A 65 9.28 -15.10 -10.54
C PRO A 65 9.17 -13.86 -11.43
N SER A 66 9.07 -14.03 -12.76
CA SER A 66 8.79 -12.95 -13.71
C SER A 66 7.47 -12.23 -13.45
N LEU A 67 6.43 -12.92 -12.98
CA LEU A 67 5.14 -12.32 -12.63
C LEU A 67 5.23 -11.51 -11.35
N ALA A 68 6.01 -11.99 -10.37
CA ALA A 68 6.28 -11.25 -9.14
C ALA A 68 7.03 -9.94 -9.41
N VAL A 69 8.04 -10.00 -10.28
CA VAL A 69 8.76 -8.79 -10.72
C VAL A 69 7.83 -7.84 -11.48
N MET A 70 6.97 -8.35 -12.37
CA MET A 70 6.02 -7.52 -13.11
C MET A 70 5.03 -6.79 -12.20
N VAL A 71 4.45 -7.50 -11.22
CA VAL A 71 3.51 -6.90 -10.24
C VAL A 71 4.23 -5.90 -9.35
N ALA A 72 5.42 -6.21 -8.86
CA ALA A 72 6.23 -5.28 -8.07
C ALA A 72 6.58 -4.01 -8.88
N ALA A 73 7.00 -4.18 -10.13
CA ALA A 73 7.27 -3.08 -11.04
C ALA A 73 6.01 -2.24 -11.30
N GLY A 74 4.85 -2.87 -11.53
CA GLY A 74 3.57 -2.17 -11.67
C GLY A 74 3.23 -1.34 -10.43
N ILE A 75 3.33 -1.93 -9.23
CA ILE A 75 3.09 -1.21 -7.97
C ILE A 75 4.05 -0.02 -7.82
N LEU A 76 5.34 -0.20 -8.13
CA LEU A 76 6.34 0.88 -8.05
C LEU A 76 6.05 2.00 -9.04
N VAL A 77 5.77 1.66 -10.30
CA VAL A 77 5.46 2.64 -11.35
C VAL A 77 4.20 3.42 -11.01
N THR A 78 3.11 2.73 -10.63
CA THR A 78 1.87 3.40 -10.21
C THR A 78 2.09 4.27 -8.98
N SER A 79 2.84 3.80 -7.99
CA SER A 79 3.18 4.60 -6.79
C SER A 79 3.97 5.86 -7.14
N LEU A 80 4.93 5.75 -8.06
CA LEU A 80 5.74 6.90 -8.52
C LEU A 80 4.89 7.92 -9.30
N ILE A 81 3.98 7.45 -10.16
CA ILE A 81 3.04 8.31 -10.89
C ILE A 81 2.14 9.05 -9.91
N LEU A 82 1.52 8.33 -8.96
CA LEU A 82 0.64 8.92 -7.95
C LEU A 82 1.38 9.93 -7.08
N TYR A 83 2.58 9.60 -6.62
CA TYR A 83 3.42 10.52 -5.85
C TYR A 83 3.72 11.79 -6.64
N SER A 84 4.11 11.65 -7.91
CA SER A 84 4.45 12.79 -8.77
C SER A 84 3.25 13.72 -9.01
N PHE A 85 2.07 13.14 -9.27
CA PHE A 85 0.83 13.89 -9.46
C PHE A 85 0.38 14.61 -8.19
N ILE A 86 0.31 13.89 -7.07
CA ILE A 86 -0.09 14.47 -5.77
C ILE A 86 0.88 15.58 -5.34
N SER A 87 2.19 15.36 -5.54
CA SER A 87 3.23 16.35 -5.21
C SER A 87 3.16 17.60 -6.10
N ARG A 88 2.90 17.45 -7.40
CA ARG A 88 2.69 18.59 -8.32
C ARG A 88 1.46 19.40 -7.94
N GLU A 89 0.34 18.72 -7.73
CA GLU A 89 -0.93 19.35 -7.35
C GLU A 89 -0.77 20.15 -6.06
N PHE A 90 -0.09 19.59 -5.06
CA PHE A 90 0.18 20.30 -3.81
C PHE A 90 0.97 21.59 -4.03
N ARG A 91 2.03 21.55 -4.85
CA ARG A 91 2.82 22.77 -5.15
C ARG A 91 1.97 23.83 -5.86
N HIS A 92 1.16 23.43 -6.85
CA HIS A 92 0.28 24.36 -7.56
C HIS A 92 -0.75 25.02 -6.63
N ILE A 93 -1.33 24.26 -5.69
CA ILE A 93 -2.28 24.80 -4.71
C ILE A 93 -1.60 25.81 -3.78
N VAL A 94 -0.39 25.51 -3.31
CA VAL A 94 0.37 26.39 -2.41
C VAL A 94 0.76 27.69 -3.12
N GLU A 95 1.23 27.61 -4.36
CA GLU A 95 1.55 28.81 -5.17
C GLU A 95 0.32 29.70 -5.36
N ARG A 96 -0.84 29.10 -5.64
CA ARG A 96 -2.13 29.81 -5.83
C ARG A 96 -2.65 30.50 -4.57
N LEU A 97 -2.32 29.98 -3.38
CA LEU A 97 -2.73 30.58 -2.10
C LEU A 97 -1.78 31.70 -1.64
N SER A 98 -0.56 31.78 -2.20
CA SER A 98 0.43 32.80 -1.85
C SER A 98 0.35 34.08 -2.70
N ASN A 99 -0.48 34.08 -3.74
CA ASN A 99 -0.64 35.14 -4.74
C ASN A 99 -2.05 35.73 -4.67
#